data_AF-A0A971UTF0-F1
#
_entry.id   AF-A0A971UTF0-F1
#
_cell.length_a   1.000
_cell.length_b   1.000
_cell.length_c   1.000
_cell.angle_alpha   90.00
_cell.angle_beta   90.00
_cell.angle_gamma   90.00
#
_symmetry.space_group_name_H-M   'P 1'
#
loop_
_entity.id
_entity.type
_entity.pdbx_description
1 polymer ?
#
loop_
_entity_poly.entity_id
_entity_poly.type
_entity_poly.pdbx_seq_one_letter_code
_entity_poly.pdbx_strand_id
1 'polypeptide(L)'
;MKDNRGFTLIELLTALGLVGLVLSIILSPIIFFYNSFHNQNQKASSISNAGRAMDYITREIRKASEIEVLSDSALKLGSFIYEVDDGVLYKKDQDKGGKKAIVEGINELIVVKNGKRIDIEIAVISSKEEVYRLSSTIYER
;
A
#
# COMPACT_ATOMS: atom_id res chain seq x y z
N MET A 1 49.30 -44.66 15.64
CA MET A 1 48.50 -44.73 16.89
C MET A 1 47.28 -43.85 16.69
N LYS A 2 46.06 -44.40 16.85
CA LYS A 2 44.80 -43.68 16.60
C LYS A 2 44.32 -43.12 17.94
N ASP A 3 44.20 -41.80 18.05
CA ASP A 3 43.81 -41.11 19.30
C ASP A 3 42.30 -41.32 19.52
N ASN A 4 41.93 -42.13 20.52
CA ASN A 4 40.54 -42.49 20.85
C ASN A 4 39.99 -41.58 21.97
N ARG A 5 40.13 -40.26 21.85
CA ARG A 5 39.53 -39.31 22.78
C ARG A 5 38.12 -38.97 22.31
N GLY A 6 37.12 -39.55 22.98
CA GLY A 6 35.71 -39.17 22.82
C GLY A 6 35.37 -37.91 23.63
N PHE A 7 34.24 -37.27 23.31
CA PHE A 7 33.69 -36.18 24.12
C PHE A 7 33.17 -36.72 25.45
N THR A 8 33.46 -36.01 26.54
CA THR A 8 32.82 -36.27 27.82
C THR A 8 31.38 -35.73 27.81
N LEU A 9 30.51 -36.31 28.64
CA LEU A 9 29.11 -35.87 28.75
C LEU A 9 29.00 -34.41 29.19
N ILE A 10 29.90 -33.94 30.06
CA ILE A 10 29.87 -32.57 30.57
C ILE A 10 30.30 -31.56 29.50
N GLU A 11 31.28 -31.88 28.66
CA GLU A 11 31.68 -31.03 27.53
C GLU A 11 30.55 -30.88 26.52
N LEU A 12 29.82 -31.98 26.24
CA LEU A 12 28.67 -31.94 25.34
C LEU A 12 27.52 -31.08 25.92
N LEU A 13 27.20 -31.24 27.20
CA LEU A 13 26.17 -30.43 27.86
C LEU A 13 26.53 -28.95 27.89
N THR A 14 27.80 -28.64 28.16
CA THR A 14 28.29 -27.26 28.19
C THR A 14 28.25 -26.64 26.80
N ALA A 15 28.67 -27.38 25.76
CA ALA A 15 28.58 -26.93 24.38
C ALA A 15 27.14 -26.66 23.93
N LEU A 16 26.20 -27.56 24.26
CA LEU A 16 24.78 -27.39 23.96
C LEU A 16 24.16 -26.20 24.70
N GLY A 17 24.52 -25.99 25.97
CA GLY A 17 24.10 -24.84 26.75
C GLY A 17 24.57 -23.52 26.15
N LEU A 18 25.82 -23.47 25.68
CA LEU A 18 26.38 -22.30 25.00
C LEU A 18 25.69 -22.04 23.66
N VAL A 19 25.45 -23.08 22.86
CA VAL A 19 24.70 -22.94 21.59
C VAL A 19 23.29 -22.42 21.84
N GLY A 20 22.59 -22.95 22.85
CA GLY A 20 21.25 -22.48 23.23
C GLY A 20 21.24 -21.00 23.62
N LEU A 21 22.24 -20.56 24.40
CA LEU A 21 22.41 -19.16 24.78
C LEU A 21 22.63 -18.29 23.53
N VAL A 22 23.54 -18.68 22.64
CA VAL A 22 23.82 -17.94 21.39
C VAL A 22 22.57 -17.84 20.51
N LEU A 23 21.83 -18.95 20.34
CA LEU A 23 20.59 -18.96 19.55
C LEU A 23 19.50 -18.05 20.14
N SER A 24 19.38 -18.00 21.47
CA SER A 24 18.39 -17.14 22.15
C SER A 24 18.62 -15.66 21.85
N ILE A 25 19.89 -15.24 21.73
CA ILE A 25 20.25 -13.86 21.40
C ILE A 25 19.93 -13.55 19.93
N ILE A 26 20.14 -14.51 19.03
CA ILE A 26 20.01 -14.29 17.57
C ILE A 26 18.54 -14.32 17.10
N LEU A 27 17.70 -15.16 17.72
CA LEU A 27 16.31 -15.35 17.28
C LEU A 27 15.44 -14.08 17.41
N SER A 28 15.59 -13.32 18.50
CA SER A 28 14.79 -12.12 18.75
C SER A 28 14.99 -11.03 17.68
N PRO A 29 16.23 -10.62 17.35
CA PRO A 29 16.50 -9.69 16.25
C PRO A 29 15.93 -10.16 14.91
N ILE A 30 16.02 -11.46 14.58
CA ILE A 30 15.52 -11.99 13.30
C ILE A 30 14.01 -11.78 13.17
N ILE A 31 13.24 -12.11 14.21
CA ILE A 31 11.79 -11.92 14.21
C ILE A 31 11.44 -10.43 14.11
N PHE A 32 12.18 -9.58 14.84
CA PHE A 32 12.02 -8.13 14.75
C PHE A 32 12.27 -7.61 13.34
N PHE A 33 13.38 -8.00 12.70
CA PHE A 33 13.71 -7.58 11.34
C PHE A 33 12.68 -8.05 10.33
N TYR A 34 12.23 -9.30 10.42
CA TYR A 34 11.20 -9.83 9.54
C TYR A 34 9.91 -9.01 9.61
N ASN A 35 9.41 -8.76 10.83
CA ASN A 35 8.20 -7.98 11.04
C ASN A 35 8.38 -6.52 10.60
N SER A 36 9.54 -5.93 10.87
CA SER A 36 9.86 -4.55 10.46
C SER A 36 9.89 -4.42 8.94
N PHE A 37 10.56 -5.34 8.25
CA PHE A 37 10.66 -5.34 6.79
C PHE A 37 9.30 -5.56 6.14
N HIS A 38 8.51 -6.49 6.68
CA HIS A 38 7.15 -6.74 6.20
C HIS A 38 6.25 -5.50 6.34
N ASN A 39 6.27 -4.83 7.49
CA ASN A 39 5.51 -3.60 7.69
C ASN A 39 5.97 -2.46 6.78
N GLN A 40 7.28 -2.32 6.59
CA GLN A 40 7.86 -1.29 5.73
C GLN A 40 7.47 -1.50 4.25
N ASN A 41 7.49 -2.74 3.79
CA ASN A 41 7.05 -3.08 2.43
C ASN A 41 5.57 -2.83 2.22
N GLN A 42 4.72 -3.18 3.19
CA GLN A 42 3.30 -2.85 3.12
C GLN A 42 3.08 -1.33 3.04
N LYS A 43 3.74 -0.55 3.90
CA LYS A 43 3.67 0.93 3.87
C LYS A 43 4.13 1.51 2.53
N ALA A 44 5.26 1.03 2.01
CA ALA A 44 5.79 1.47 0.72
C ALA A 44 4.83 1.12 -0.44
N SER A 45 4.23 -0.06 -0.41
CA SER A 45 3.23 -0.49 -1.38
C SER A 45 1.99 0.42 -1.34
N SER A 46 1.43 0.68 -0.15
CA SER A 46 0.25 1.56 0.00
C SER A 46 0.53 2.97 -0.52
N ILE A 47 1.68 3.56 -0.17
CA ILE A 47 2.07 4.90 -0.65
C ILE A 47 2.23 4.91 -2.17
N SER A 48 2.87 3.89 -2.73
CA SER A 48 3.02 3.73 -4.19
C SER A 48 1.67 3.61 -4.89
N ASN A 49 0.72 2.86 -4.31
CA ASN A 49 -0.64 2.73 -4.84
C ASN A 49 -1.37 4.07 -4.83
N ALA A 50 -1.32 4.81 -3.71
CA ALA A 50 -1.89 6.15 -3.62
C ALA A 50 -1.31 7.10 -4.69
N GLY A 51 0.02 7.09 -4.87
CA GLY A 51 0.69 7.87 -5.91
C GLY A 51 0.24 7.50 -7.32
N ARG A 52 0.22 6.20 -7.65
CA ARG A 52 -0.26 5.71 -8.95
C ARG A 52 -1.71 6.10 -9.22
N ALA A 53 -2.58 6.00 -8.22
CA ALA A 53 -3.98 6.37 -8.32
C ALA A 53 -4.12 7.90 -8.54
N MET A 54 -3.38 8.71 -7.79
CA MET A 54 -3.38 10.17 -7.92
C MET A 54 -2.87 10.62 -9.29
N ASP A 55 -1.73 10.10 -9.74
CA ASP A 55 -1.18 10.40 -11.06
C ASP A 55 -2.13 10.00 -12.18
N TYR A 56 -2.81 8.87 -12.00
CA TYR A 56 -3.79 8.38 -12.95
C TYR A 56 -5.00 9.31 -13.03
N ILE A 57 -5.67 9.60 -11.91
CA ILE A 57 -6.86 10.46 -11.87
C ILE A 57 -6.52 11.88 -12.33
N THR A 58 -5.42 12.46 -11.83
CA THR A 58 -4.97 13.81 -12.22
C THR A 58 -4.75 13.89 -13.74
N ARG A 59 -4.17 12.86 -14.35
CA ARG A 59 -3.95 12.80 -15.79
C ARG A 59 -5.25 12.65 -16.56
N GLU A 60 -6.19 11.83 -16.11
CA GLU A 60 -7.49 11.68 -16.77
C GLU A 60 -8.30 12.97 -16.68
N ILE A 61 -8.27 13.67 -15.53
CA ILE A 61 -8.92 14.99 -15.36
C ILE A 61 -8.35 16.01 -16.35
N ARG A 62 -7.02 16.07 -16.51
CA ARG A 62 -6.37 16.98 -17.46
C ARG A 62 -6.69 16.69 -18.93
N LYS A 63 -7.12 15.47 -19.25
CA LYS A 63 -7.52 15.05 -20.60
C LYS A 63 -9.02 15.16 -20.84
N ALA A 64 -9.81 15.26 -19.78
CA ALA A 64 -11.25 15.26 -19.86
C ALA A 64 -11.76 16.57 -20.45
N SER A 65 -12.69 16.46 -21.39
CA SER A 65 -13.41 17.63 -21.92
C SER A 65 -14.49 18.12 -20.96
N GLU A 66 -15.04 17.21 -20.16
CA GLU A 66 -16.12 17.47 -19.20
C GLU A 66 -15.82 16.75 -17.89
N ILE A 67 -16.02 17.47 -16.77
CA ILE A 67 -15.72 16.99 -15.42
C ILE A 67 -16.95 17.20 -14.54
N GLU A 68 -17.55 16.09 -14.11
CA GLU A 68 -18.74 16.05 -13.25
C GLU A 68 -18.44 15.22 -12.00
N VAL A 69 -18.56 15.83 -10.82
CA VAL A 69 -18.45 15.10 -9.53
C VAL A 69 -19.80 14.47 -9.24
N LEU A 70 -19.87 13.14 -9.23
CA LEU A 70 -21.12 12.40 -8.98
C LEU A 70 -21.39 12.25 -7.48
N SER A 71 -20.33 12.05 -6.71
CA SER A 71 -20.33 11.98 -5.25
C SER A 71 -18.93 12.29 -4.72
N ASP A 72 -18.77 12.36 -3.39
CA ASP A 72 -17.45 12.55 -2.78
C ASP A 72 -16.45 11.46 -3.22
N SER A 73 -16.93 10.25 -3.53
CA SER A 73 -16.10 9.10 -3.92
C SER A 73 -16.17 8.69 -5.38
N ALA A 74 -16.89 9.44 -6.21
CA ALA A 74 -17.05 9.13 -7.63
C ALA A 74 -16.98 10.38 -8.52
N LEU A 75 -16.19 10.27 -9.58
CA LEU A 75 -15.96 11.33 -10.56
C LEU A 75 -16.25 10.81 -11.96
N LYS A 76 -17.03 11.58 -12.72
CA LYS A 76 -17.27 11.32 -14.14
C LYS A 76 -16.44 12.26 -15.00
N LEU A 77 -15.73 11.68 -15.96
CA LEU A 77 -14.89 12.36 -16.93
C LEU A 77 -15.29 11.91 -18.34
N GLY A 78 -16.08 12.73 -19.03
CA GLY A 78 -16.74 12.33 -20.29
C GLY A 78 -17.60 11.07 -20.12
N SER A 79 -17.37 10.03 -20.94
CA SER A 79 -18.08 8.75 -20.86
C SER A 79 -17.58 7.80 -19.76
N PHE A 80 -16.56 8.18 -18.97
CA PHE A 80 -15.97 7.29 -17.98
C PHE A 80 -16.27 7.73 -16.54
N ILE A 81 -16.66 6.77 -15.71
CA ILE A 81 -16.87 6.95 -14.27
C ILE A 81 -15.69 6.33 -13.52
N TYR A 82 -15.12 7.09 -12.60
CA TYR A 82 -14.05 6.67 -11.71
C TYR A 82 -14.60 6.62 -10.30
N GLU A 83 -14.50 5.46 -9.66
CA GLU A 83 -15.02 5.24 -8.31
C GLU A 83 -14.07 4.30 -7.55
N VAL A 84 -14.04 4.44 -6.23
CA VAL A 84 -13.42 3.46 -5.34
C VAL A 84 -14.50 2.54 -4.81
N ASP A 85 -14.33 1.25 -5.03
CA ASP A 85 -15.23 0.20 -4.55
C ASP A 85 -14.38 -0.98 -4.06
N ASP A 86 -14.71 -1.50 -2.88
CA ASP A 86 -13.99 -2.60 -2.20
C ASP A 86 -12.45 -2.45 -2.21
N GLY A 87 -11.95 -1.24 -1.93
CA GLY A 87 -10.51 -1.00 -1.89
C GLY A 87 -9.83 -0.84 -3.25
N VAL A 88 -10.60 -0.78 -4.34
CA VAL A 88 -10.07 -0.74 -5.71
C VAL A 88 -10.62 0.48 -6.45
N LEU A 89 -9.72 1.26 -7.06
CA LEU A 89 -10.06 2.31 -8.00
C LEU A 89 -10.43 1.68 -9.35
N TYR A 90 -11.68 1.87 -9.77
CA TYR A 90 -12.18 1.37 -11.04
C TYR A 90 -12.40 2.50 -12.05
N LYS A 91 -12.23 2.15 -13.33
CA LYS A 91 -12.72 2.92 -14.47
C LYS A 91 -13.89 2.16 -15.09
N LYS A 92 -15.06 2.76 -15.11
CA LYS A 92 -16.28 2.25 -15.74
C LYS A 92 -16.59 3.02 -17.01
N ASP A 93 -16.92 2.31 -18.08
CA ASP A 93 -17.47 2.91 -19.30
C ASP A 93 -18.99 3.00 -19.15
N GLN A 94 -19.54 4.23 -19.14
CA GLN A 94 -20.98 4.45 -18.96
C GLN A 94 -21.79 3.86 -20.13
N ASP A 95 -21.22 3.84 -21.34
CA ASP A 95 -21.92 3.46 -22.56
C ASP A 95 -21.84 1.94 -22.81
N LYS A 96 -20.74 1.30 -22.40
CA LYS A 96 -20.45 -0.12 -22.67
C LYS A 96 -20.55 -1.04 -21.44
N GLY A 97 -20.76 -0.49 -20.25
CA GLY A 97 -20.94 -1.27 -19.01
C GLY A 97 -19.70 -2.02 -18.51
N GLY A 98 -18.52 -1.77 -19.08
CA GLY A 98 -17.27 -2.43 -18.66
C GLY A 98 -16.64 -1.77 -17.44
N LYS A 99 -16.22 -2.55 -16.44
CA LYS A 99 -15.50 -2.10 -15.23
C LYS A 99 -14.05 -2.61 -15.27
N LYS A 100 -13.07 -1.71 -15.25
CA LYS A 100 -11.63 -2.04 -15.27
C LYS A 100 -10.96 -1.59 -13.97
N ALA A 101 -10.29 -2.51 -13.27
CA ALA A 101 -9.46 -2.18 -12.12
C ALA A 101 -8.21 -1.40 -12.55
N ILE A 102 -7.94 -0.28 -11.88
CA ILE A 102 -6.80 0.59 -12.17
C ILE A 102 -5.73 0.45 -11.08
N VAL A 103 -6.12 0.61 -9.82
CA VAL A 103 -5.23 0.48 -8.66
C VAL A 103 -5.98 -0.16 -7.51
N GLU A 104 -5.38 -1.15 -6.86
CA GLU A 104 -5.89 -1.80 -5.66
C GLU A 104 -5.25 -1.21 -4.39
N GLY A 105 -5.88 -1.43 -3.23
CA GLY A 105 -5.41 -0.94 -1.94
C GLY A 105 -5.64 0.56 -1.74
N ILE A 106 -6.71 1.09 -2.34
CA ILE A 106 -7.18 2.46 -2.16
C ILE A 106 -8.37 2.45 -1.21
N ASN A 107 -8.25 3.05 -0.03
CA ASN A 107 -9.35 3.04 0.94
C ASN A 107 -10.42 4.06 0.59
N GLU A 108 -9.99 5.26 0.18
CA GLU A 108 -10.91 6.36 -0.07
C GLU A 108 -10.37 7.24 -1.20
N LEU A 109 -11.29 7.71 -2.03
CA LEU A 109 -11.09 8.81 -2.97
C LEU A 109 -12.09 9.88 -2.54
N ILE A 110 -11.62 11.10 -2.35
CA ILE A 110 -12.45 12.27 -2.07
C ILE A 110 -12.21 13.27 -3.19
N VAL A 111 -13.27 13.70 -3.87
CA VAL A 111 -13.19 14.72 -4.93
C VAL A 111 -14.15 15.87 -4.62
N VAL A 112 -13.60 17.08 -4.50
CA VAL A 112 -14.36 18.30 -4.24
C VAL A 112 -14.14 19.28 -5.39
N LYS A 113 -15.23 19.70 -6.04
CA LYS A 113 -15.20 20.72 -7.10
C LYS A 113 -15.75 22.04 -6.57
N ASN A 114 -14.91 23.08 -6.59
CA ASN A 114 -15.25 24.45 -6.22
C ASN A 114 -15.05 25.36 -7.44
N GLY A 115 -16.10 25.52 -8.24
CA GLY A 115 -16.02 26.26 -9.52
C GLY A 115 -15.04 25.58 -10.48
N LYS A 116 -13.96 26.27 -10.85
CA LYS A 116 -12.90 25.72 -11.71
C LYS A 116 -11.83 24.92 -10.93
N ARG A 117 -11.82 24.97 -9.60
CA ARG A 117 -10.84 24.27 -8.78
C ARG A 117 -11.39 22.88 -8.43
N ILE A 118 -10.58 21.84 -8.63
CA ILE A 118 -10.89 20.46 -8.27
C ILE A 118 -9.81 20.02 -7.29
N ASP A 119 -10.22 19.75 -6.06
CA ASP A 119 -9.38 19.18 -5.02
C ASP A 119 -9.64 17.68 -4.96
N ILE A 120 -8.56 16.90 -4.97
CA ILE A 120 -8.60 15.44 -4.97
C ILE A 120 -7.79 14.99 -3.76
N GLU A 121 -8.33 14.08 -2.98
CA GLU A 121 -7.64 13.41 -1.90
C GLU A 121 -7.78 11.89 -2.05
N ILE A 122 -6.68 11.18 -1.87
CA ILE A 122 -6.65 9.73 -1.87
C ILE A 122 -6.09 9.28 -0.52
N ALA A 123 -6.85 8.44 0.18
CA ALA A 123 -6.43 7.87 1.44
C ALA A 123 -6.12 6.37 1.29
N VAL A 124 -5.02 5.95 1.91
CA VAL A 124 -4.63 4.54 2.05
C VAL A 124 -4.27 4.26 3.50
N ILE A 125 -4.75 3.14 4.03
CA ILE A 125 -4.40 2.67 5.37
C ILE A 125 -3.09 1.90 5.27
N SER A 126 -2.07 2.37 5.97
CA SER A 126 -0.83 1.64 6.19
C SER A 126 -1.00 0.65 7.36
N SER A 127 -0.18 -0.39 7.37
CA SER A 127 -0.12 -1.39 8.45
C SER A 127 -0.11 -0.71 9.82
N LYS A 128 -1.20 -0.90 10.58
CA LYS A 128 -1.50 -0.30 11.91
C LYS A 128 -2.10 1.12 11.91
N GLU A 129 -3.24 1.32 11.25
CA GLU A 129 -4.14 2.49 11.43
C GLU A 129 -3.57 3.87 11.02
N GLU A 130 -2.32 3.96 10.57
CA GLU A 130 -1.80 5.18 9.96
C GLU A 130 -2.44 5.38 8.58
N VAL A 131 -3.32 6.38 8.47
CA VAL A 131 -3.90 6.80 7.20
C VAL A 131 -2.92 7.74 6.50
N TYR A 132 -2.37 7.28 5.37
CA TYR A 132 -1.61 8.14 4.47
C TYR A 132 -2.58 8.81 3.48
N ARG A 133 -2.57 10.13 3.46
CA ARG A 133 -3.38 10.95 2.54
C ARG A 133 -2.48 11.65 1.54
N LEU A 134 -2.85 11.55 0.26
CA LEU A 134 -2.23 12.30 -0.81
C LEU A 134 -3.28 13.23 -1.40
N SER A 135 -2.98 14.52 -1.46
CA SER A 135 -3.91 15.54 -1.97
C SER A 135 -3.31 16.28 -3.16
N SER A 136 -4.14 16.63 -4.14
CA SER A 136 -3.76 17.36 -5.35
C SER A 136 -4.86 18.33 -5.73
N THR A 137 -4.47 19.51 -6.23
CA THR A 137 -5.39 20.53 -6.71
C THR A 137 -5.17 20.77 -8.19
N ILE A 138 -6.25 20.73 -8.97
CA ILE A 138 -6.26 20.95 -10.42
C ILE A 138 -7.23 22.08 -10.74
N TYR A 139 -6.90 22.89 -11.75
CA TYR A 139 -7.79 23.91 -12.29
C TYR A 139 -8.28 23.51 -13.69
N GLU A 140 -9.59 23.56 -13.88
CA GLU A 140 -10.25 23.41 -15.17
C GLU A 140 -9.90 24.63 -16.07
N ARG A 141 -9.60 24.36 -17.35
CA ARG A 141 -9.21 25.40 -18.32
C ARG A 141 -10.43 26.24 -18.72
#